data_AF-A0A835MNW8-F1
#
_entry.id   AF-A0A835MNW8-F1
#
_cell.length_a   1.000
_cell.length_b   1.000
_cell.length_c   1.000
_cell.angle_alpha   90.00
_cell.angle_beta   90.00
_cell.angle_gamma   90.00
#
_symmetry.space_group_name_H-M   'P 1'
#
loop_
_entity.id
_entity.type
_entity.pdbx_description
1 polymer ?
#
loop_
_entity_poly.entity_id
_entity_poly.type
_entity_poly.pdbx_seq_one_letter_code
_entity_poly.pdbx_strand_id
1 'polypeptide(L)'
;MVEKVRLSCLNGTAVDLSDIFLTVSNNIISRSTRGRVYVNEGSNENFRGLSRKVINLIASFFQRYVSLSRMDGYSDWPGCSSAFLLQDMFVGGTNTIAATMEWMKAELAKNPIVMKKAQGEVRKVVGKKSKLCDKLINDEMVYLKCVLKESLRLHAPTMTARETCEAVKLRKNDKSSRV
;
A
#
# COMPACT_ATOMS: atom_id res chain seq x y z
N MET A 1 -14.51 -6.82 -4.80
CA MET A 1 -13.91 -7.39 -3.56
C MET A 1 -14.91 -8.19 -2.77
N VAL A 2 -15.93 -7.57 -2.16
CA VAL A 2 -16.93 -8.27 -1.31
C VAL A 2 -17.61 -9.42 -2.05
N GLU A 3 -17.94 -9.23 -3.33
CA GLU A 3 -18.54 -10.28 -4.14
C GLU A 3 -17.62 -11.48 -4.39
N LYS A 4 -16.32 -11.25 -4.64
CA LYS A 4 -15.34 -12.36 -4.76
C LYS A 4 -15.23 -13.15 -3.46
N VAL A 5 -15.18 -12.47 -2.31
CA VAL A 5 -15.16 -13.12 -0.99
C VAL A 5 -16.44 -13.93 -0.78
N ARG A 6 -17.60 -13.36 -1.11
CA ARG A 6 -18.91 -14.03 -1.00
C ARG A 6 -18.96 -15.30 -1.84
N LEU A 7 -18.53 -15.23 -3.12
CA LEU A 7 -18.50 -16.37 -4.03
C LEU A 7 -17.54 -17.47 -3.56
N SER A 8 -16.35 -17.11 -3.09
CA SER A 8 -15.40 -18.08 -2.52
C SER A 8 -15.94 -18.76 -1.25
N CYS A 9 -16.62 -18.01 -0.38
CA CYS A 9 -17.30 -18.59 0.79
C CYS A 9 -18.41 -19.57 0.39
N LEU A 10 -19.18 -19.26 -0.65
CA LEU A 10 -20.23 -20.16 -1.16
C LEU A 10 -19.66 -21.45 -1.75
N ASN A 11 -18.47 -21.38 -2.35
CA ASN A 11 -17.80 -22.53 -2.96
C ASN A 11 -16.94 -23.32 -1.95
N GLY A 12 -16.89 -22.91 -0.68
CA GLY A 12 -16.07 -23.52 0.36
C GLY A 12 -14.56 -23.39 0.12
N THR A 13 -14.12 -22.46 -0.74
CA THR A 13 -12.71 -22.29 -1.08
C THR A 13 -12.03 -21.28 -0.15
N ALA A 14 -10.78 -21.56 0.21
CA ALA A 14 -9.97 -20.62 0.97
C ALA A 14 -9.69 -19.37 0.14
N VAL A 15 -9.77 -18.20 0.78
CA VAL A 15 -9.53 -16.90 0.14
C VAL A 15 -8.17 -16.39 0.57
N ASP A 16 -7.26 -16.21 -0.40
CA ASP A 16 -6.02 -15.46 -0.18
C ASP A 16 -6.34 -13.97 -0.13
N LEU A 17 -6.24 -13.40 1.07
CA LEU A 17 -6.53 -11.98 1.30
C LEU A 17 -5.42 -11.07 0.78
N SER A 18 -4.20 -11.60 0.66
CA SER A 18 -3.03 -10.84 0.24
C SER A 18 -3.17 -10.41 -1.22
N ASP A 19 -3.58 -11.34 -2.09
CA ASP A 19 -3.91 -11.06 -3.49
C ASP A 19 -5.04 -10.02 -3.61
N ILE A 20 -6.10 -10.18 -2.80
CA ILE A 20 -7.22 -9.24 -2.81
C ILE A 20 -6.77 -7.83 -2.43
N PHE A 21 -5.99 -7.66 -1.36
CA PHE A 21 -5.54 -6.36 -0.90
C PHE A 21 -4.49 -5.73 -1.82
N LEU A 22 -3.59 -6.52 -2.40
CA LEU A 22 -2.65 -6.05 -3.44
C LEU A 22 -3.39 -5.55 -4.68
N THR A 23 -4.39 -6.29 -5.15
CA THR A 23 -5.20 -5.89 -6.30
C THR A 23 -5.97 -4.59 -6.01
N VAL A 24 -6.57 -4.46 -4.83
CA VAL A 24 -7.28 -3.24 -4.42
C VAL A 24 -6.32 -2.05 -4.32
N SER A 25 -5.16 -2.23 -3.70
CA SER A 25 -4.15 -1.17 -3.54
C SER A 25 -3.61 -0.70 -4.89
N ASN A 26 -3.27 -1.64 -5.78
CA ASN A 26 -2.87 -1.34 -7.15
C ASN A 26 -3.94 -0.54 -7.91
N ASN A 27 -5.21 -0.88 -7.74
CA ASN A 27 -6.32 -0.18 -8.39
C ASN A 27 -6.52 1.24 -7.85
N ILE A 28 -6.40 1.44 -6.53
CA ILE A 28 -6.47 2.76 -5.91
C ILE A 28 -5.34 3.62 -6.43
N ILE A 29 -4.09 3.14 -6.35
CA ILE A 29 -2.93 3.92 -6.76
C ILE A 29 -2.94 4.20 -8.26
N SER A 30 -3.27 3.21 -9.09
CA SER A 30 -3.37 3.42 -10.55
C SER A 30 -4.40 4.49 -10.93
N ARG A 31 -5.52 4.55 -10.21
CA ARG A 31 -6.52 5.60 -10.38
C ARG A 31 -5.99 6.95 -9.92
N SER A 32 -5.32 7.00 -8.77
CA SER A 32 -4.77 8.23 -8.19
C SER A 32 -3.58 8.80 -8.98
N THR A 33 -2.71 7.97 -9.54
CA THR A 33 -1.48 8.41 -10.24
C THR A 33 -1.67 8.54 -11.75
N ARG A 34 -2.54 7.72 -12.37
CA ARG A 34 -2.61 7.59 -13.83
C ARG A 34 -4.02 7.68 -14.41
N GLY A 35 -5.05 7.85 -13.56
CA GLY A 35 -6.45 7.96 -14.00
C GLY A 35 -7.03 6.71 -14.68
N ARG A 36 -6.33 5.55 -14.64
CA ARG A 36 -6.77 4.30 -15.29
C ARG A 36 -7.13 3.22 -14.28
N VAL A 37 -8.16 2.44 -14.61
CA VAL A 37 -8.68 1.34 -13.78
C VAL A 37 -8.15 0.00 -14.33
N TYR A 38 -7.46 -0.78 -13.51
CA TYR A 38 -7.18 -2.19 -13.84
C TYR A 38 -8.36 -3.04 -13.34
N VAL A 39 -9.42 -3.10 -14.13
CA VAL A 39 -10.52 -4.02 -13.88
C VAL A 39 -10.05 -5.42 -14.26
N ASN A 40 -9.79 -6.28 -13.28
CA ASN A 40 -9.63 -7.71 -13.53
C ASN A 40 -11.03 -8.34 -13.55
N GLU A 41 -11.71 -8.15 -14.67
CA GLU A 41 -12.94 -8.87 -15.03
C GLU A 41 -12.54 -10.17 -15.74
N GLY A 42 -12.85 -11.29 -15.09
CA GLY A 42 -13.24 -12.49 -15.81
C GLY A 42 -12.16 -13.41 -16.39
N SER A 43 -10.89 -13.38 -15.97
CA SER A 43 -9.95 -14.40 -16.43
C SER A 43 -9.32 -15.20 -15.29
N ASN A 44 -9.47 -16.52 -15.40
CA ASN A 44 -8.75 -17.57 -14.71
C ASN A 44 -7.24 -17.58 -15.06
N GLU A 45 -6.72 -16.45 -15.58
CA GLU A 45 -5.35 -16.28 -16.05
C GLU A 45 -4.52 -15.64 -14.93
N ASN A 46 -4.14 -16.51 -13.99
CA ASN A 46 -2.88 -16.47 -13.26
C ASN A 46 -2.46 -15.11 -12.69
N PHE A 47 -2.84 -14.86 -11.43
CA PHE A 47 -2.20 -13.90 -10.52
C PHE A 47 -0.67 -13.99 -10.55
N ARG A 48 -0.11 -15.20 -10.71
CA ARG A 48 1.32 -15.45 -10.97
C ARG A 48 1.85 -14.82 -12.26
N GLY A 49 1.02 -14.70 -13.29
CA GLY A 49 1.32 -14.04 -14.56
C GLY A 49 1.22 -12.53 -14.46
N LEU A 50 0.25 -11.99 -13.70
CA LEU A 50 0.17 -10.55 -13.43
C LEU A 50 1.31 -10.10 -12.51
N SER A 51 1.57 -10.81 -11.42
CA SER A 51 2.70 -10.54 -10.52
C SER A 51 4.03 -10.70 -11.25
N ARG A 52 4.19 -11.70 -12.12
CA ARG A 52 5.37 -11.85 -12.98
C ARG A 52 5.45 -10.78 -14.06
N LYS A 53 4.34 -10.30 -14.61
CA LYS A 53 4.32 -9.13 -15.52
C LYS A 53 4.70 -7.85 -14.78
N VAL A 54 4.22 -7.65 -13.56
CA VAL A 54 4.56 -6.51 -12.70
C VAL A 54 6.01 -6.60 -12.25
N ILE A 55 6.50 -7.77 -11.82
CA ILE A 55 7.90 -8.02 -11.45
C ILE A 55 8.81 -7.91 -12.68
N ASN A 56 8.41 -8.40 -13.85
CA ASN A 56 9.19 -8.24 -15.08
C ASN A 56 9.18 -6.79 -15.58
N LEU A 57 8.07 -6.06 -15.41
CA LEU A 57 7.99 -4.62 -15.70
C LEU A 57 8.85 -3.85 -14.69
N ILE A 58 8.85 -4.22 -13.42
CA ILE A 58 9.71 -3.63 -12.39
C ILE A 58 11.19 -3.98 -12.70
N ALA A 59 11.52 -5.24 -12.98
CA ALA A 59 12.88 -5.74 -13.21
C ALA A 59 13.48 -5.27 -14.52
N SER A 60 12.75 -5.30 -15.65
CA SER A 60 13.23 -4.75 -16.93
C SER A 60 13.50 -3.25 -16.84
N PHE A 61 12.75 -2.53 -16.02
CA PHE A 61 12.97 -1.11 -15.76
C PHE A 61 14.03 -0.85 -14.69
N PHE A 62 14.23 -1.70 -13.68
CA PHE A 62 15.39 -1.65 -12.78
C PHE A 62 16.68 -1.93 -13.55
N GLN A 63 16.65 -2.85 -14.51
CA GLN A 63 17.78 -3.14 -15.40
C GLN A 63 18.07 -1.93 -16.31
N ARG A 64 17.03 -1.29 -16.87
CA ARG A 64 17.15 -0.03 -17.63
C ARG A 64 17.64 1.13 -16.76
N TYR A 65 17.17 1.22 -15.50
CA TYR A 65 17.57 2.23 -14.52
C TYR A 65 19.04 2.06 -14.16
N VAL A 66 19.48 0.86 -13.78
CA VAL A 66 20.90 0.55 -13.51
C VAL A 66 21.79 0.75 -14.75
N SER A 67 21.29 0.47 -15.96
CA SER A 67 22.00 0.81 -17.20
C SER A 67 22.06 2.31 -17.49
N LEU A 68 21.03 3.09 -17.12
CA LEU A 68 20.99 4.55 -17.29
C LEU A 68 21.79 5.29 -16.20
N SER A 69 21.83 4.78 -14.97
CA SER A 69 22.68 5.26 -13.87
C SER A 69 24.18 5.11 -14.16
N ARG A 70 24.52 4.32 -15.19
CA ARG A 70 25.90 4.08 -15.67
C ARG A 70 26.30 4.99 -16.84
N MET A 71 25.43 5.90 -17.27
CA MET A 71 25.77 6.90 -18.29
C MET A 71 25.89 8.28 -17.62
N ASP A 72 27.12 8.80 -17.58
CA ASP A 72 27.56 10.04 -16.88
C ASP A 72 26.98 11.35 -17.44
N GLY A 73 25.73 11.40 -17.92
CA GLY A 73 25.21 12.55 -18.67
C GLY A 73 23.70 12.77 -18.64
N TYR A 74 23.04 12.50 -17.51
CA TYR A 74 21.58 12.63 -17.40
C TYR A 74 21.14 13.50 -16.22
N SER A 75 21.69 14.71 -16.10
CA SER A 75 21.26 15.69 -15.11
C SER A 75 20.14 16.62 -15.61
N ASP A 76 19.71 16.54 -16.87
CA ASP A 76 18.87 17.60 -17.46
C ASP A 76 17.83 17.11 -18.49
N TRP A 77 17.00 16.11 -18.14
CA TRP A 77 15.88 15.69 -19.00
C TRP A 77 14.52 16.18 -18.44
N PRO A 78 13.91 17.22 -19.02
CA PRO A 78 12.72 17.88 -18.45
C PRO A 78 11.45 17.01 -18.42
N GLY A 79 11.44 15.87 -19.13
CA GLY A 79 10.32 14.92 -19.17
C GLY A 79 10.47 13.67 -18.29
N CYS A 80 11.63 13.45 -17.65
CA CYS A 80 11.91 12.20 -16.92
C CYS A 80 11.46 12.25 -15.45
N SER A 81 11.47 13.43 -14.83
CA SER A 81 11.17 13.59 -13.39
C SER A 81 9.76 13.12 -13.02
N SER A 82 8.75 13.43 -13.83
CA SER A 82 7.36 13.06 -13.52
C SER A 82 7.11 11.55 -13.63
N ALA A 83 7.70 10.88 -14.63
CA ALA A 83 7.56 9.44 -14.80
C ALA A 83 8.23 8.65 -13.66
N PHE A 84 9.39 9.10 -13.19
CA PHE A 84 10.09 8.51 -12.06
C PHE A 84 9.31 8.68 -10.75
N LEU A 85 8.79 9.87 -10.47
CA LEU A 85 7.99 10.14 -9.27
C LEU A 85 6.70 9.30 -9.23
N LEU A 86 6.00 9.17 -10.36
CA LEU A 86 4.79 8.35 -10.44
C LEU A 86 5.09 6.87 -10.19
N GLN A 87 6.28 6.40 -10.58
CA GLN A 87 6.71 5.04 -10.38
C GLN A 87 7.13 4.76 -8.94
N ASP A 88 7.83 5.69 -8.30
CA ASP A 88 8.18 5.59 -6.87
C ASP A 88 6.91 5.53 -6.00
N MET A 89 5.92 6.37 -6.28
CA MET A 89 4.61 6.32 -5.61
C MET A 89 3.90 4.98 -5.82
N PHE A 90 4.01 4.38 -7.01
CA PHE A 90 3.41 3.09 -7.30
C PHE A 90 4.05 1.95 -6.51
N VAL A 91 5.38 1.86 -6.55
CA VAL A 91 6.16 0.83 -5.86
C VAL A 91 6.04 0.99 -4.34
N GLY A 92 6.19 2.21 -3.83
CA GLY A 92 6.13 2.50 -2.40
C GLY A 92 4.73 2.36 -1.81
N GLY A 93 3.67 2.68 -2.58
CA GLY A 93 2.31 2.69 -2.06
C GLY A 93 1.61 1.33 -2.10
N THR A 94 1.81 0.51 -3.13
CA THR A 94 1.01 -0.72 -3.29
C THR A 94 1.26 -1.71 -2.16
N ASN A 95 2.53 -2.05 -1.94
CA ASN A 95 2.89 -3.09 -0.98
C ASN A 95 2.63 -2.63 0.46
N THR A 96 2.88 -1.35 0.76
CA THR A 96 2.68 -0.79 2.10
C THR A 96 1.20 -0.73 2.49
N ILE A 97 0.32 -0.31 1.56
CA ILE A 97 -1.14 -0.27 1.80
C ILE A 97 -1.68 -1.70 1.97
N ALA A 98 -1.30 -2.63 1.10
CA ALA A 98 -1.75 -4.02 1.17
C ALA A 98 -1.34 -4.67 2.50
N ALA A 99 -0.06 -4.57 2.88
CA ALA A 99 0.44 -5.10 4.15
C ALA A 99 -0.28 -4.47 5.36
N THR A 100 -0.52 -3.16 5.33
CA THR A 100 -1.27 -2.49 6.42
C THR A 100 -2.70 -3.03 6.53
N MET A 101 -3.39 -3.25 5.41
CA MET A 101 -4.74 -3.83 5.40
C MET A 101 -4.76 -5.26 5.94
N GLU A 102 -3.76 -6.07 5.59
CA GLU A 102 -3.59 -7.44 6.09
C GLU A 102 -3.42 -7.46 7.60
N TRP A 103 -2.47 -6.69 8.14
CA TRP A 103 -2.21 -6.60 9.58
C TRP A 103 -3.41 -6.08 10.34
N MET A 104 -4.04 -5.00 9.86
CA MET A 104 -5.24 -4.46 10.49
C MET A 104 -6.36 -5.49 10.55
N LYS A 105 -6.60 -6.24 9.47
CA LYS A 105 -7.62 -7.30 9.45
C LYS A 105 -7.27 -8.44 10.39
N ALA A 106 -6.01 -8.87 10.43
CA ALA A 106 -5.56 -9.92 11.34
C ALA A 106 -5.75 -9.53 12.80
N GLU A 107 -5.41 -8.30 13.18
CA GLU A 107 -5.59 -7.80 14.55
C GLU A 107 -7.06 -7.63 14.92
N LEU A 108 -7.90 -7.17 14.00
CA LEU A 108 -9.35 -7.08 14.22
C LEU A 108 -10.00 -8.46 14.35
N ALA A 109 -9.56 -9.44 13.55
CA ALA A 109 -10.09 -10.81 13.61
C ALA A 109 -9.78 -11.49 14.94
N LYS A 110 -8.62 -11.20 15.54
CA LYS A 110 -8.24 -11.68 16.88
C LYS A 110 -9.04 -10.99 18.01
N ASN A 111 -9.56 -9.79 17.77
CA ASN A 111 -10.21 -8.95 18.79
C ASN A 111 -11.67 -8.63 18.40
N PRO A 112 -12.62 -9.56 18.59
CA PRO A 112 -14.00 -9.39 18.11
C PRO A 112 -14.74 -8.20 18.73
N ILE A 113 -14.39 -7.80 19.97
CA ILE A 113 -14.96 -6.61 20.63
C ILE A 113 -14.51 -5.33 19.91
N VAL A 114 -13.22 -5.22 19.61
CA VAL A 114 -12.64 -4.08 18.87
C VAL A 114 -13.22 -4.03 17.46
N MET A 115 -13.36 -5.18 16.79
CA MET A 115 -13.99 -5.28 15.47
C MET A 115 -15.43 -4.80 15.46
N LYS A 116 -16.25 -5.23 16.43
CA LYS A 116 -17.64 -4.76 16.56
C LYS A 116 -17.71 -3.25 16.76
N LYS A 117 -16.83 -2.68 17.57
CA LYS A 117 -16.77 -1.23 17.81
C LYS A 117 -16.37 -0.45 16.55
N ALA A 118 -15.34 -0.92 15.82
CA ALA A 118 -14.92 -0.31 14.56
C ALA A 118 -16.02 -0.36 13.50
N GLN A 119 -16.67 -1.52 13.33
CA GLN A 119 -17.81 -1.65 12.41
C GLN A 119 -19.00 -0.77 12.83
N GLY A 120 -19.24 -0.63 14.14
CA GLY A 120 -20.27 0.24 14.68
C GLY A 120 -20.03 1.72 14.34
N GLU A 121 -18.80 2.21 14.51
CA GLU A 121 -18.42 3.57 14.11
C GLU A 121 -18.63 3.78 12.61
N VAL A 122 -18.12 2.86 11.77
CA VAL A 122 -18.28 2.96 10.31
C VAL A 122 -19.76 3.01 9.92
N ARG A 123 -20.61 2.13 10.48
CA ARG A 123 -22.06 2.15 10.21
C ARG A 123 -22.73 3.45 10.66
N LYS A 124 -22.30 4.02 11.78
CA LYS A 124 -22.83 5.28 12.31
C LYS A 124 -22.47 6.48 11.42
N VAL A 125 -21.20 6.59 11.04
CA VAL A 125 -20.68 7.75 10.26
C VAL A 125 -21.14 7.69 8.81
N VAL A 126 -21.06 6.51 8.18
CA VAL A 126 -21.45 6.30 6.78
C VAL A 126 -22.97 6.26 6.65
N GLY A 127 -23.68 5.57 7.55
CA GLY A 127 -25.14 5.48 7.55
C GLY A 127 -25.71 5.09 6.19
N LYS A 128 -26.68 5.88 5.69
CA LYS A 128 -27.25 5.76 4.33
C LYS A 128 -26.65 6.78 3.34
N LYS A 129 -25.53 7.42 3.66
CA LYS A 129 -24.95 8.46 2.79
C LYS A 129 -24.38 7.80 1.53
N SER A 130 -24.76 8.30 0.37
CA SER A 130 -24.30 7.80 -0.94
C SER A 130 -22.88 8.23 -1.28
N LYS A 131 -22.40 9.34 -0.70
CA LYS A 131 -21.06 9.89 -0.92
C LYS A 131 -20.43 10.31 0.40
N LEU A 132 -19.20 9.90 0.62
CA LEU A 132 -18.37 10.34 1.73
C LEU A 132 -17.53 11.54 1.29
N CYS A 133 -17.40 12.53 2.16
CA CYS A 133 -16.49 13.66 1.98
C CYS A 133 -15.31 13.49 2.93
N ASP A 134 -14.12 13.95 2.51
CA ASP A 134 -12.88 13.81 3.28
C ASP A 134 -12.97 14.46 4.67
N LYS A 135 -13.71 15.57 4.80
CA LYS A 135 -13.94 16.23 6.10
C LYS A 135 -14.67 15.30 7.07
N LEU A 136 -15.73 14.65 6.59
CA LEU A 136 -16.52 13.72 7.39
C LEU A 136 -15.68 12.52 7.87
N ILE A 137 -14.88 11.95 6.97
CA ILE A 137 -13.96 10.85 7.31
C ILE A 137 -12.94 11.35 8.34
N ASN A 138 -12.42 12.55 8.15
CA ASN A 138 -11.39 13.07 9.03
C ASN A 138 -11.87 13.40 10.43
N ASP A 139 -13.07 13.96 10.54
CA ASP A 139 -13.59 14.48 11.80
C ASP A 139 -14.35 13.40 12.59
N GLU A 140 -15.04 12.48 11.91
CA GLU A 140 -15.93 11.52 12.57
C GLU A 140 -15.40 10.08 12.67
N MET A 141 -14.45 9.62 11.83
CA MET A 141 -13.88 8.25 11.92
C MET A 141 -12.69 8.18 12.88
N VAL A 142 -12.86 8.64 14.12
CA VAL A 142 -11.76 8.76 15.09
C VAL A 142 -11.26 7.39 15.54
N TYR A 143 -12.16 6.45 15.85
CA TYR A 143 -11.79 5.14 16.37
C TYR A 143 -11.11 4.28 15.30
N LEU A 144 -11.61 4.28 14.06
CA LEU A 144 -10.97 3.57 12.97
C LEU A 144 -9.56 4.11 12.67
N LYS A 145 -9.34 5.42 12.80
CA LYS A 145 -8.00 6.02 12.74
C LYS A 145 -7.09 5.52 13.87
N CYS A 146 -7.61 5.38 15.09
CA CYS A 146 -6.85 4.80 16.20
C CYS A 146 -6.47 3.35 15.92
N VAL A 147 -7.40 2.54 15.40
CA VAL A 147 -7.13 1.16 14.98
C VAL A 147 -6.01 1.12 13.95
N LEU A 148 -6.09 1.95 12.90
CA LEU A 148 -5.06 2.04 11.86
C LEU A 148 -3.69 2.41 12.44
N LYS A 149 -3.64 3.45 13.29
CA LYS A 149 -2.39 3.89 13.95
C LYS A 149 -1.80 2.79 14.83
N GLU A 150 -2.64 2.09 15.58
CA GLU A 150 -2.18 1.01 16.46
C GLU A 150 -1.70 -0.21 15.67
N SER A 151 -2.36 -0.55 14.56
CA SER A 151 -1.87 -1.58 13.64
C SER A 151 -0.50 -1.23 13.07
N LEU A 152 -0.28 0.03 12.69
CA LEU A 152 1.04 0.51 12.21
C LEU A 152 2.10 0.54 13.32
N ARG A 153 1.70 0.82 14.58
CA ARG A 153 2.61 0.78 15.74
C ARG A 153 3.09 -0.65 16.02
N LEU A 154 2.20 -1.63 15.89
CA LEU A 154 2.50 -3.05 16.10
C LEU A 154 3.23 -3.68 14.92
N HIS A 155 2.82 -3.31 13.70
CA HIS A 155 3.26 -3.92 12.45
C HIS A 155 3.69 -2.84 11.46
N ALA A 156 4.90 -2.31 11.66
CA ALA A 156 5.48 -1.33 10.73
C ALA A 156 5.78 -2.01 9.37
N PRO A 157 5.12 -1.60 8.26
CA PRO A 157 5.31 -2.26 6.97
C PRO A 157 6.71 -2.08 6.39
N THR A 158 7.41 -1.03 6.81
CA THR A 158 8.72 -0.65 6.26
C THR A 158 9.63 -0.10 7.36
N MET A 159 10.83 -0.64 7.49
CA MET A 159 11.94 0.00 8.21
C MET A 159 12.81 0.75 7.20
N THR A 160 13.18 1.99 7.51
CA THR A 160 14.06 2.78 6.66
C THR A 160 15.44 2.87 7.29
N ALA A 161 16.46 2.39 6.56
CA ALA A 161 17.83 2.69 6.90
C ALA A 161 18.09 4.17 6.58
N ARG A 162 18.84 4.83 7.47
CA ARG A 162 19.29 6.21 7.27
C ARG A 162 20.81 6.22 7.32
N GLU A 163 21.41 6.86 6.35
CA GLU A 163 22.83 7.19 6.39
C GLU A 163 22.99 8.63 6.87
N THR A 164 24.01 8.87 7.69
CA THR A 164 24.34 10.21 8.18
C THR A 164 25.30 10.88 7.21
N CYS A 165 24.85 11.95 6.55
CA CYS A 165 25.73 12.74 5.67
C CYS A 165 26.73 13.59 6.45
N GLU A 166 26.48 13.84 7.74
CA GLU A 166 27.30 14.65 8.62
C GLU A 166 27.41 14.01 10.01
N ALA A 167 28.38 14.47 10.81
CA ALA A 167 28.54 13.99 12.18
C ALA A 167 27.33 14.42 13.03
N VAL A 168 26.55 13.44 13.51
CA VAL A 168 25.39 13.68 14.37
C VAL A 168 25.61 13.06 15.74
N LYS A 169 25.51 13.88 16.78
CA LYS A 169 25.55 13.41 18.17
C LYS A 169 24.18 12.87 18.58
N LEU A 170 24.00 11.56 18.52
CA LEU A 170 22.82 10.89 19.04
C LEU A 170 22.99 10.69 20.56
N ARG A 171 21.92 10.97 21.32
CA ARG A 171 21.90 11.07 22.79
C ARG A 171 22.85 10.09 23.51
N LYS A 172 23.84 10.66 24.20
CA LYS A 172 24.86 10.04 25.09
C LYS A 172 25.71 8.89 24.53
N ASN A 173 25.62 8.55 23.26
CA ASN A 173 26.58 7.63 22.62
C ASN A 173 27.07 8.28 21.31
N ASP A 174 28.25 8.89 21.38
CA ASP A 174 28.98 9.34 20.19
C ASP A 174 29.34 8.11 19.36
N LYS A 175 28.62 7.93 18.23
CA LYS A 175 29.12 7.13 17.12
C LYS A 175 29.32 8.07 15.95
N SER A 176 30.45 8.78 16.00
CA SER A 176 31.06 9.38 14.82
C SER A 176 31.62 8.24 13.98
N SER A 177 30.86 7.76 13.00
CA SER A 177 31.40 6.92 11.94
C SER A 177 30.97 7.51 10.60
N ARG A 178 31.90 8.20 9.94
CA ARG A 178 31.93 8.25 8.47
C ARG A 178 32.30 6.84 8.02
N VAL A 179 31.40 6.17 7.31
CA VAL A 179 31.73 5.01 6.49
C VAL A 179 31.82 5.51 5.06
#